data_AF-A0A348XJZ3-F1
#
_entry.id   AF-A0A348XJZ3-F1
#
_cell.length_a   1.000
_cell.length_b   1.000
_cell.length_c   1.000
_cell.angle_alpha   90.00
_cell.angle_beta   90.00
_cell.angle_gamma   90.00
#
_symmetry.space_group_name_H-M   'P 1'
#
loop_
_entity.id
_entity.type
_entity.pdbx_description
1 polymer ?
#
loop_
_entity_poly.entity_id
_entity_poly.type
_entity_poly.pdbx_seq_one_letter_code
_entity_poly.pdbx_strand_id
1 'polypeptide(L)'
;MGPCLFWQISRMWQRRWSVGKPTKLSDRDKNWFKRRSRVGVRVFRTWETRKRIHIVCEGSKIEPNYFEAIKENLPPNLAEVKIDGTGANTLSLVQKALQLRDQQSDNYPFDEVWGVFDRDSCPPAHFDNAIHMAEAAGLKCAWSNEAF
;
A
#
# COMPACT_ATOMS: atom_id res chain seq x y z
N MET A 1 59.51 6.40 36.30
CA MET A 1 58.19 7.03 36.13
C MET A 1 57.92 7.75 37.43
N GLY A 2 58.16 9.06 37.50
CA GLY A 2 57.24 10.07 36.98
C GLY A 2 56.31 10.49 38.13
N PRO A 3 56.14 11.79 38.41
CA PRO A 3 56.50 12.34 39.71
C PRO A 3 55.33 13.04 40.42
N CYS A 4 55.66 13.71 41.54
CA CYS A 4 55.10 15.01 41.95
C CYS A 4 53.68 15.03 42.54
N LEU A 5 53.58 15.35 43.84
CA LEU A 5 53.26 16.69 44.36
C LEU A 5 51.74 16.82 44.63
N PHE A 6 51.30 16.92 45.88
CA PHE A 6 51.29 18.14 46.71
C PHE A 6 49.88 18.76 46.73
N TRP A 7 49.34 18.85 47.95
CA TRP A 7 48.49 19.94 48.45
C TRP A 7 47.03 20.15 47.97
N GLN A 8 46.09 19.84 48.88
CA GLN A 8 45.37 20.80 49.74
C GLN A 8 44.76 22.09 49.12
N ILE A 9 43.47 22.32 49.47
CA ILE A 9 42.76 23.60 49.75
C ILE A 9 41.52 23.93 48.88
N SER A 10 40.42 24.14 49.61
CA SER A 10 39.17 24.89 49.36
C SER A 10 39.14 25.97 48.26
N ARG A 11 37.97 26.11 47.59
CA ARG A 11 37.10 27.32 47.56
C ARG A 11 36.30 27.50 46.25
N MET A 12 35.09 28.06 46.43
CA MET A 12 34.46 29.14 45.65
C MET A 12 33.96 28.96 44.20
N TRP A 13 32.63 29.08 44.07
CA TRP A 13 31.86 29.99 43.19
C TRP A 13 31.88 29.85 41.64
N GLN A 14 30.64 29.72 41.12
CA GLN A 14 30.07 30.09 39.81
C GLN A 14 30.03 29.10 38.63
N ARG A 15 28.78 28.83 38.18
CA ARG A 15 28.19 28.93 36.80
C ARG A 15 27.26 27.75 36.54
N ARG A 16 25.96 27.85 36.86
CA ARG A 16 24.86 28.24 35.93
C ARG A 16 24.93 27.48 34.61
N TRP A 17 24.08 26.46 34.40
CA TRP A 17 23.24 26.26 33.21
C TRP A 17 22.01 25.39 33.55
N SER A 18 20.84 26.04 33.49
CA SER A 18 19.51 25.55 33.10
C SER A 18 18.98 24.20 33.63
N VAL A 19 18.46 24.22 34.85
CA VAL A 19 17.23 23.45 35.16
C VAL A 19 16.21 24.49 35.59
N GLY A 20 15.14 24.65 34.81
CA GLY A 20 14.07 25.59 35.11
C GLY A 20 13.58 25.41 36.54
N LYS A 21 13.21 26.51 37.21
CA LYS A 21 12.68 26.47 38.57
C LYS A 21 11.61 25.38 38.66
N PRO A 22 11.66 24.44 39.63
CA PRO A 22 10.62 23.44 39.79
C PRO A 22 9.29 24.18 39.99
N THR A 23 8.32 23.88 39.14
CA THR A 23 7.02 24.55 39.16
C THR A 23 6.26 24.11 40.40
N LYS A 24 5.75 25.09 41.17
CA LYS A 24 5.02 24.78 42.40
C LYS A 24 3.68 24.12 42.02
N LEU A 25 3.15 23.24 42.88
CA LEU A 25 1.86 22.58 42.61
C LEU A 25 0.74 23.58 42.27
N SER A 26 0.76 24.76 42.90
CA SER A 26 -0.19 25.86 42.68
C SER A 26 -0.04 26.58 41.33
N ASP A 27 1.07 26.40 40.62
CA ASP A 27 1.28 26.98 39.29
C ASP A 27 0.51 26.21 38.19
N ARG A 28 0.08 24.97 38.47
CA ARG A 28 -0.61 24.08 37.51
C ARG A 28 -1.98 24.61 37.06
N ASP A 29 -2.65 25.40 37.90
CA ASP A 29 -3.98 25.93 37.59
C ASP A 29 -3.98 27.26 36.85
N LYS A 30 -2.81 27.88 36.69
CA LYS A 30 -2.69 29.18 36.04
C LYS A 30 -2.94 29.06 34.54
N ASN A 31 -3.71 29.99 33.98
CA ASN A 31 -4.10 29.98 32.57
C ASN A 31 -2.93 30.01 31.58
N TRP A 32 -1.77 30.56 31.99
CA TRP A 32 -0.54 30.53 31.16
C TRP A 32 0.11 29.13 31.11
N PHE A 33 -0.15 28.28 32.10
CA PHE A 33 0.21 26.86 32.13
C PHE A 33 -0.78 26.02 31.30
N LYS A 34 -2.06 26.43 31.30
CA LYS A 34 -3.15 25.83 30.52
C LYS A 34 -3.18 26.24 29.05
N ARG A 35 -2.22 27.04 28.57
CA ARG A 35 -1.98 27.23 27.14
C ARG A 35 -1.48 25.90 26.58
N ARG A 36 -2.43 25.00 26.30
CA ARG A 36 -2.22 23.82 25.47
C ARG A 36 -1.42 24.30 24.28
N SER A 37 -0.18 23.86 24.23
CA SER A 37 0.57 23.73 23.01
C SER A 37 -0.44 23.31 21.95
N ARG A 38 -0.71 24.19 20.98
CA ARG A 38 -1.23 23.74 19.69
C ARG A 38 -0.11 22.89 19.12
N VAL A 39 0.07 21.69 19.66
CA VAL A 39 0.79 20.62 19.01
C VAL A 39 -0.10 20.39 17.81
N GLY A 40 0.22 21.09 16.72
CA GLY A 40 -0.30 20.73 15.42
C GLY A 40 0.05 19.27 15.30
N VAL A 41 -0.97 18.42 15.38
CA VAL A 41 -0.81 17.01 15.07
C VAL A 41 -0.21 17.04 13.68
N ARG A 42 1.07 16.67 13.56
CA ARG A 42 1.70 16.51 12.26
C ARG A 42 0.97 15.32 11.66
N VAL A 43 -0.07 15.61 10.86
CA VAL A 43 -0.75 14.59 10.06
C VAL A 43 0.32 14.13 9.08
N PHE A 44 0.98 13.04 9.42
CA PHE A 44 1.86 12.38 8.48
C PHE A 44 0.94 11.98 7.32
N ARG A 45 1.09 12.63 6.16
CA ARG A 45 0.50 12.12 4.93
C ARG A 45 1.16 10.76 4.70
N THR A 46 0.50 9.71 5.16
CA THR A 46 0.83 8.35 4.75
C THR A 46 0.54 8.31 3.26
N TRP A 47 1.59 8.27 2.44
CA TRP A 47 1.41 7.94 1.03
C TRP A 47 0.69 6.59 1.00
N GLU A 48 -0.48 6.54 0.37
CA GLU A 48 -1.16 5.27 0.15
C GLU A 48 -0.19 4.37 -0.64
N THR A 49 0.06 3.18 -0.12
CA THR A 49 0.89 2.18 -0.81
C THR A 49 0.27 1.90 -2.18
N ARG A 50 1.10 1.89 -3.22
CA ARG A 50 0.64 1.66 -4.59
C ARG A 50 -0.13 0.34 -4.63
N LYS A 51 -1.37 0.38 -5.11
CA LYS A 51 -2.17 -0.83 -5.31
C LYS A 51 -1.52 -1.72 -6.37
N ARG A 52 -1.47 -3.01 -6.10
CA ARG A 52 -0.93 -4.03 -7.00
C ARG A 52 -2.06 -4.82 -7.62
N ILE A 53 -2.18 -4.72 -8.94
CA ILE A 53 -3.27 -5.27 -9.72
C ILE A 53 -2.72 -6.30 -10.70
N HIS A 54 -3.32 -7.48 -10.74
CA HIS A 54 -3.03 -8.49 -11.75
C HIS A 54 -4.24 -8.67 -12.68
N ILE A 55 -4.07 -8.31 -13.94
CA ILE A 55 -5.08 -8.46 -14.99
C ILE A 55 -4.74 -9.69 -15.82
N VAL A 56 -5.69 -10.61 -15.93
CA VAL A 56 -5.59 -11.85 -16.71
C VAL A 56 -6.61 -11.79 -17.82
N CYS A 57 -6.14 -11.76 -19.07
CA CYS A 57 -6.99 -11.64 -20.25
C CYS A 57 -7.24 -12.99 -20.93
N GLU A 58 -8.42 -13.16 -21.51
CA GLU A 58 -8.78 -14.32 -22.34
C GLU A 58 -7.94 -14.31 -23.61
N GLY A 59 -7.87 -13.16 -24.28
CA GLY A 59 -7.07 -12.95 -25.47
C GLY A 59 -5.57 -12.95 -25.18
N SER A 60 -4.80 -13.46 -26.14
CA SER A 60 -3.33 -13.55 -26.02
C SER A 60 -2.58 -12.30 -26.52
N LYS A 61 -3.23 -11.44 -27.31
CA LYS A 61 -2.55 -10.32 -28.00
C LYS A 61 -3.27 -9.00 -27.91
N ILE A 62 -4.53 -8.93 -28.36
CA ILE A 62 -5.22 -7.64 -28.53
C ILE A 62 -5.51 -7.00 -27.17
N GLU A 63 -6.18 -7.73 -26.27
CA GLU A 63 -6.55 -7.19 -24.95
C GLU A 63 -5.32 -6.90 -24.08
N PRO A 64 -4.30 -7.79 -23.98
CA PRO A 64 -3.08 -7.46 -23.25
C PRO A 64 -2.41 -6.18 -23.76
N ASN A 65 -2.27 -6.02 -25.09
CA ASN A 65 -1.68 -4.82 -25.68
C ASN A 65 -2.49 -3.55 -25.36
N TYR A 66 -3.82 -3.65 -25.32
CA TYR A 66 -4.70 -2.54 -24.93
C TYR A 66 -4.44 -2.10 -23.48
N PHE A 67 -4.36 -3.05 -22.54
CA PHE A 67 -4.04 -2.75 -21.15
C PHE A 67 -2.60 -2.27 -20.95
N GLU A 68 -1.64 -2.77 -21.72
CA GLU A 68 -0.26 -2.30 -21.69
C GLU A 68 -0.18 -0.83 -22.11
N ALA A 69 -0.84 -0.46 -23.21
CA ALA A 69 -0.91 0.93 -23.64
C ALA A 69 -1.57 1.84 -22.57
N ILE A 70 -2.63 1.38 -21.91
CA ILE A 70 -3.23 2.13 -20.80
C ILE A 70 -2.25 2.27 -19.65
N LYS A 71 -1.58 1.18 -19.25
CA LYS A 71 -0.59 1.16 -18.17
C LYS A 71 0.52 2.17 -18.40
N GLU A 72 1.00 2.32 -19.63
CA GLU A 72 2.03 3.32 -19.98
C GLU A 72 1.55 4.77 -19.80
N ASN A 73 0.26 5.01 -19.92
CA ASN A 73 -0.35 6.33 -19.72
C ASN A 73 -0.76 6.61 -18.26
N LEU A 74 -0.71 5.61 -17.38
CA LEU A 74 -1.03 5.78 -15.97
C LEU A 74 0.12 6.46 -15.20
N PRO A 75 -0.17 7.32 -14.22
CA PRO A 75 0.85 7.88 -13.35
C PRO A 75 1.64 6.74 -12.64
N PRO A 76 2.99 6.78 -12.60
CA PRO A 76 3.81 5.70 -12.06
C PRO A 76 3.60 5.44 -10.56
N ASN A 77 2.99 6.39 -9.86
CA ASN A 77 2.67 6.29 -8.44
C ASN A 77 1.25 5.79 -8.14
N LEU A 78 0.43 5.52 -9.17
CA LEU A 78 -0.97 5.17 -8.99
C LEU A 78 -1.16 3.69 -8.63
N ALA A 79 -0.64 2.79 -9.46
CA ALA A 79 -0.77 1.35 -9.29
C ALA A 79 0.36 0.60 -10.00
N GLU A 80 0.72 -0.57 -9.48
CA GLU A 80 1.56 -1.54 -10.18
C GLU A 80 0.63 -2.56 -10.85
N VAL A 81 0.65 -2.60 -12.18
CA VAL A 81 -0.25 -3.47 -12.95
C VAL A 81 0.57 -4.54 -13.66
N LYS A 82 0.25 -5.81 -13.42
CA LYS A 82 0.74 -6.95 -14.19
C LYS A 82 -0.37 -7.43 -15.14
N ILE A 83 -0.04 -7.72 -16.38
CA ILE A 83 -0.99 -8.12 -17.42
C ILE A 83 -0.51 -9.45 -17.98
N ASP A 84 -1.37 -10.47 -18.02
CA ASP A 84 -1.07 -11.79 -18.59
C ASP A 84 -2.18 -12.17 -19.59
N GLY A 85 -1.82 -12.40 -20.85
CA GLY A 85 -2.72 -12.92 -21.89
C GLY A 85 -2.71 -14.44 -21.92
N THR A 86 -3.82 -15.08 -21.55
CA THR A 86 -3.84 -16.54 -21.37
C THR A 86 -4.18 -17.33 -22.62
N GLY A 87 -4.92 -16.75 -23.57
CA GLY A 87 -5.39 -17.46 -24.77
C GLY A 87 -6.33 -18.63 -24.44
N ALA A 88 -7.01 -18.59 -23.29
CA ALA A 88 -7.73 -19.73 -22.72
C ALA A 88 -9.21 -19.39 -22.52
N ASN A 89 -10.09 -20.40 -22.65
CA ASN A 89 -11.53 -20.23 -22.43
C ASN A 89 -11.87 -19.63 -21.05
N THR A 90 -13.00 -18.92 -20.98
CA THR A 90 -13.50 -18.15 -19.82
C THR A 90 -13.40 -18.87 -18.46
N LEU A 91 -13.80 -20.15 -18.38
CA LEU A 91 -13.72 -20.92 -17.13
C LEU A 91 -12.28 -21.23 -16.72
N SER A 92 -11.44 -21.61 -17.70
CA SER A 92 -10.02 -21.92 -17.47
C SER A 92 -9.25 -20.66 -17.08
N LEU A 93 -9.67 -19.49 -17.56
CA LEU A 93 -9.10 -18.20 -17.19
C LEU A 93 -9.28 -17.92 -15.69
N VAL A 94 -10.49 -18.13 -15.15
CA VAL A 94 -10.75 -17.92 -13.71
C VAL A 94 -9.88 -18.85 -12.86
N GLN A 95 -9.77 -20.13 -13.25
CA GLN A 95 -8.91 -21.09 -12.56
C GLN A 95 -7.43 -20.68 -12.62
N LYS A 96 -6.97 -20.21 -13.78
CA LYS A 96 -5.59 -19.75 -13.96
C LYS A 96 -5.31 -18.48 -13.16
N ALA A 97 -6.26 -17.55 -13.08
CA ALA A 97 -6.16 -16.36 -12.24
C ALA A 97 -6.02 -16.73 -10.75
N LEU A 98 -6.76 -17.74 -10.28
CA LEU A 98 -6.61 -18.27 -8.91
C LEU A 98 -5.24 -18.88 -8.68
N GLN A 99 -4.78 -19.73 -9.60
CA GLN A 99 -3.44 -20.32 -9.51
C GLN A 99 -2.35 -19.24 -9.47
N LEU A 100 -2.46 -18.21 -10.30
CA LEU A 100 -1.49 -17.11 -10.33
C LEU A 100 -1.50 -16.28 -9.05
N ARG A 101 -2.67 -16.07 -8.46
CA ARG A 101 -2.82 -15.43 -7.15
C ARG A 101 -2.14 -16.27 -6.06
N ASP A 102 -2.43 -17.57 -6.02
CA ASP A 102 -1.96 -18.47 -4.96
C ASP A 102 -0.47 -18.85 -5.12
N GLN A 103 0.08 -18.75 -6.33
CA GLN A 103 1.51 -18.98 -6.62
C GLN A 103 2.40 -17.79 -6.22
N GLN A 104 1.85 -16.59 -6.03
CA GLN A 104 2.64 -15.48 -5.49
C GLN A 104 3.00 -15.80 -4.04
N SER A 105 4.29 -15.74 -3.73
CA SER A 105 4.78 -15.88 -2.36
C SER A 105 4.15 -14.82 -1.45
N ASP A 106 3.87 -15.19 -0.20
CA ASP A 106 3.25 -14.31 0.83
C ASP A 106 3.96 -12.95 1.00
N ASN A 107 5.20 -12.85 0.53
CA ASN A 107 6.00 -11.62 0.60
C ASN A 107 5.63 -10.57 -0.46
N TYR A 108 4.97 -10.95 -1.56
CA TYR A 108 4.57 -10.03 -2.61
C TYR A 108 3.20 -10.42 -3.24
N PRO A 109 2.09 -10.40 -2.47
CA PRO A 109 0.76 -10.73 -2.99
C PRO A 109 0.13 -9.56 -3.77
N PHE A 110 -0.67 -9.85 -4.78
CA PHE A 110 -1.48 -8.82 -5.45
C PHE A 110 -2.64 -8.40 -4.53
N ASP A 111 -2.97 -7.11 -4.52
CA ASP A 111 -4.13 -6.58 -3.79
C ASP A 111 -5.43 -6.95 -4.52
N GLU A 112 -5.39 -6.91 -5.84
CA GLU A 112 -6.55 -7.18 -6.70
C GLU A 112 -6.15 -8.04 -7.89
N VAL A 113 -6.97 -9.05 -8.18
CA VAL A 113 -6.80 -9.90 -9.37
C VAL A 113 -8.09 -9.81 -10.19
N TRP A 114 -7.93 -9.50 -11.48
CA TRP A 114 -8.99 -9.22 -12.42
C TRP A 114 -8.94 -10.22 -13.57
N GLY A 115 -10.04 -10.94 -13.80
CA GLY A 115 -10.25 -11.71 -15.02
C GLY A 115 -10.97 -10.86 -16.06
N VAL A 116 -10.40 -10.72 -17.24
CA VAL A 116 -11.00 -10.00 -18.38
C VAL A 116 -11.27 -11.00 -19.49
N PHE A 117 -12.52 -11.06 -19.95
CA PHE A 117 -12.95 -12.00 -20.97
C PHE A 117 -14.08 -11.40 -21.81
N ASP A 118 -14.26 -11.93 -23.01
CA ASP A 118 -15.33 -11.46 -23.88
C ASP A 118 -16.65 -12.14 -23.50
N ARG A 119 -17.75 -11.40 -23.55
CA ARG A 119 -19.06 -11.97 -23.21
C ARG A 119 -19.54 -12.94 -24.27
N ASP A 120 -19.30 -12.59 -25.54
CA ASP A 120 -19.90 -13.28 -26.69
C ASP A 120 -19.04 -14.47 -27.16
N SER A 121 -17.81 -14.61 -26.65
CA SER A 121 -16.90 -15.73 -26.96
C SER A 121 -17.30 -17.07 -26.32
N CYS A 122 -18.28 -17.07 -25.39
CA CYS A 122 -18.66 -18.26 -24.64
C CYS A 122 -20.18 -18.43 -24.50
N PRO A 123 -20.68 -19.68 -24.33
CA PRO A 123 -22.07 -19.93 -23.99
C PRO A 123 -22.51 -19.18 -22.72
N PRO A 124 -23.76 -18.66 -22.64
CA PRO A 124 -24.24 -17.88 -21.49
C PRO A 124 -24.05 -18.59 -20.14
N ALA A 125 -24.26 -19.90 -20.10
CA ALA A 125 -24.05 -20.69 -18.89
C ALA A 125 -22.58 -20.69 -18.42
N HIS A 126 -21.61 -20.65 -19.33
CA HIS A 126 -20.19 -20.59 -18.97
C HIS A 126 -19.79 -19.20 -18.47
N PHE A 127 -20.36 -18.15 -19.04
CA PHE A 127 -20.19 -16.78 -18.58
C PHE A 127 -20.68 -16.61 -17.13
N ASP A 128 -21.92 -17.00 -16.85
CA ASP A 128 -22.51 -16.89 -15.50
C ASP A 128 -21.71 -17.73 -14.49
N ASN A 129 -21.34 -18.96 -14.86
CA ASN A 129 -20.52 -19.82 -14.02
C ASN A 129 -19.15 -19.21 -13.73
N ALA A 130 -18.51 -18.57 -14.71
CA ALA A 130 -17.22 -17.92 -14.51
C ALA A 130 -17.32 -16.75 -13.52
N ILE A 131 -18.36 -15.93 -13.63
CA ILE A 131 -18.62 -14.84 -12.67
C ILE A 131 -18.84 -15.40 -11.27
N HIS A 132 -19.71 -16.39 -11.11
CA HIS A 132 -19.97 -17.00 -9.80
C HIS A 132 -18.72 -17.64 -9.20
N MET A 133 -17.90 -18.32 -10.00
CA MET A 133 -16.64 -18.90 -9.55
C MET A 133 -15.64 -17.82 -9.10
N ALA A 134 -15.54 -16.72 -9.84
CA ALA A 134 -14.65 -15.62 -9.50
C ALA A 134 -15.09 -14.92 -8.21
N GLU A 135 -16.39 -14.59 -8.07
CA GLU A 135 -16.94 -13.98 -6.87
C GLU A 135 -16.73 -14.85 -5.63
N ALA A 136 -17.03 -16.15 -5.72
CA ALA A 136 -16.82 -17.10 -4.64
C ALA A 136 -15.36 -17.18 -4.18
N ALA A 137 -14.43 -16.90 -5.09
CA ALA A 137 -13.01 -16.92 -4.81
C ALA A 137 -12.41 -15.53 -4.52
N GLY A 138 -13.21 -14.47 -4.49
CA GLY A 138 -12.76 -13.09 -4.24
C GLY A 138 -11.97 -12.46 -5.40
N LEU A 139 -12.11 -13.00 -6.61
CA LEU A 139 -11.60 -12.39 -7.84
C LEU A 139 -12.60 -11.36 -8.36
N LYS A 140 -12.07 -10.36 -9.08
CA LYS A 140 -12.90 -9.40 -9.81
C LYS A 140 -12.96 -9.80 -11.27
N CYS A 141 -14.09 -9.51 -11.93
CA CYS A 141 -14.27 -9.76 -13.35
C CYS A 141 -14.62 -8.48 -14.10
N ALA A 142 -14.13 -8.37 -15.32
CA ALA A 142 -14.56 -7.38 -16.30
C ALA A 142 -14.78 -8.09 -17.64
N TRP A 143 -15.67 -7.55 -18.46
CA TRP A 143 -15.98 -8.14 -19.76
C TRP A 143 -16.33 -7.08 -20.78
N SER A 144 -16.06 -7.38 -22.05
CA SER A 144 -16.53 -6.60 -23.20
C SER A 144 -17.85 -7.16 -23.73
N ASN A 145 -18.68 -6.30 -24.31
CA ASN A 145 -19.64 -6.73 -25.33
C ASN A 145 -18.97 -6.52 -26.69
N GLU A 146 -19.29 -7.34 -27.70
CA GLU A 146 -18.93 -7.02 -29.08
C GLU A 146 -19.44 -5.61 -29.44
N ALA A 147 -18.54 -4.78 -29.96
CA ALA A 147 -18.89 -3.45 -30.42
C ALA A 147 -19.64 -3.56 -31.75
N PHE A 148 -20.88 -3.09 -31.78
CA PHE A 148 -21.76 -3.02 -32.95
C PHE A 148 -21.22 -2.08 -34.04
#